data_AF-A0A2T0MXM3-F1
#
_entry.id   AF-A0A2T0MXM3-F1
#
_cell.length_a   1.000
_cell.length_b   1.000
_cell.length_c   1.000
_cell.angle_alpha   90.00
_cell.angle_beta   90.00
_cell.angle_gamma   90.00
#
_symmetry.space_group_name_H-M   'P 1'
#
loop_
_entity.id
_entity.type
_entity.pdbx_description
1 polymer ?
#
loop_
_entity_poly.entity_id
_entity_poly.type
_entity_poly.pdbx_seq_one_letter_code
_entity_poly.pdbx_strand_id
1 'polypeptide(L)'
;MNSPVEDRLREALTDAGATIDTSTLRPLRSPERRRFRMDLRMVSVATAVVLAGTAAFAAFGPGGGDQDSAVTMNPPAVQSKQSELVAFLCTASSKQERCGAGDVPADRIQQIETTLKELPQVESVRYTSRASAYESLSRDFAQNQAVLKAVKITDVPASFTMTLSQGADVSETLGRLRSVTDIDQVVNPTDGPPWEQTAEQREWPLKVFLCKKDTMMPACGAKRSKNQVVKEGKGATPAEKKALEELMGKMPEVAKYEYIDEQASYEDFRKAFETNQALLDATRPEDLPAAFRLKLKPGSSAQAVLSKLREQPGVAATYHLPCSDSAALSFTYGIELPESEVCPANG
;
A
#
# COMPACT_ATOMS: atom_id res chain seq x y z
N MET A 1 32.01 -36.66 -19.73
CA MET A 1 33.04 -35.60 -19.68
C MET A 1 32.36 -34.41 -19.04
N ASN A 2 32.66 -34.15 -17.77
CA ASN A 2 32.01 -33.09 -17.02
C ASN A 2 32.50 -31.73 -17.56
N SER A 3 31.62 -30.73 -17.49
CA SER A 3 31.91 -29.39 -17.98
C SER A 3 33.03 -28.76 -17.14
N PRO A 4 33.95 -27.97 -17.74
CA PRO A 4 34.96 -27.20 -17.00
C PRO A 4 34.37 -26.33 -15.87
N VAL A 5 33.07 -26.02 -15.95
CA VAL A 5 32.32 -25.28 -14.93
C VAL A 5 32.01 -26.15 -13.70
N GLU A 6 31.68 -27.44 -13.89
CA GLU A 6 31.40 -28.36 -12.78
C GLU A 6 32.65 -28.68 -11.97
N ASP A 7 33.80 -28.81 -12.63
CA ASP A 7 35.07 -29.07 -11.94
C ASP A 7 35.47 -27.87 -11.09
N ARG A 8 35.27 -26.64 -11.60
CA ARG A 8 35.48 -25.40 -10.84
C ARG A 8 34.53 -25.27 -9.65
N LEU A 9 33.28 -25.69 -9.79
CA LEU A 9 32.30 -25.68 -8.70
C LEU A 9 32.66 -26.69 -7.62
N ARG A 10 33.12 -27.90 -7.99
CA ARG A 10 33.57 -28.90 -7.01
C ARG A 10 34.81 -28.45 -6.26
N GLU A 11 35.76 -27.82 -6.95
CA GLU A 11 36.98 -27.31 -6.34
C GLU A 11 36.66 -26.17 -5.36
N ALA A 12 35.81 -25.23 -5.75
CA ALA A 12 35.36 -24.14 -4.88
C ALA A 12 34.60 -24.63 -3.63
N LEU A 13 33.76 -25.67 -3.78
CA LEU A 13 33.02 -26.25 -2.66
C LEU A 13 33.92 -27.06 -1.71
N THR A 14 34.97 -27.70 -2.24
CA THR A 14 35.93 -28.45 -1.43
C THR A 14 36.81 -27.50 -0.61
N ASP A 15 37.23 -26.38 -1.20
CA ASP A 15 38.01 -25.34 -0.53
C ASP A 15 37.17 -24.63 0.56
N ALA A 16 35.90 -24.34 0.28
CA ALA A 16 34.97 -23.80 1.27
C ALA A 16 34.68 -24.77 2.42
N GLY A 17 34.70 -26.09 2.18
CA GLY A 17 34.54 -27.10 3.23
C GLY A 17 35.75 -27.25 4.14
N ALA A 18 36.96 -27.02 3.63
CA ALA A 18 38.21 -27.15 4.38
C ALA A 18 38.45 -26.00 5.37
N THR A 19 37.75 -24.88 5.21
CA THR A 19 37.88 -23.68 6.08
C THR A 19 36.89 -23.64 7.24
N ILE A 20 35.98 -24.62 7.34
CA ILE A 20 35.02 -24.70 8.44
C ILE A 20 35.66 -25.42 9.62
N ASP A 21 35.96 -24.66 10.67
CA ASP A 21 36.36 -25.21 11.97
C ASP A 21 35.16 -25.90 12.62
N THR A 22 35.14 -27.23 12.57
CA THR A 22 34.08 -28.06 13.17
C THR A 22 33.95 -27.88 14.68
N SER A 23 34.93 -27.30 15.37
CA SER A 23 34.85 -26.97 16.79
C SER A 23 33.95 -25.75 17.09
N THR A 24 33.61 -24.96 16.06
CA THR A 24 32.63 -23.85 16.15
C THR A 24 31.18 -24.32 15.95
N LEU A 25 30.97 -25.56 15.51
CA LEU A 25 29.63 -26.11 15.30
C LEU A 25 29.02 -26.50 16.64
N ARG A 26 28.11 -25.65 17.14
CA ARG A 26 27.36 -25.90 18.37
C ARG A 26 26.37 -27.05 18.15
N PRO A 27 26.40 -28.12 18.97
CA PRO A 27 25.43 -29.21 18.85
C PRO A 27 24.02 -28.71 19.16
N LEU A 28 23.06 -29.03 18.29
CA LEU A 28 21.64 -28.76 18.53
C LEU A 28 21.16 -29.61 19.72
N ARG A 29 20.81 -28.95 20.83
CA ARG A 29 20.14 -29.59 21.97
C ARG A 29 18.64 -29.68 21.70
N SER A 30 18.08 -30.87 21.87
CA SER A 30 16.64 -31.12 21.91
C SER A 30 15.97 -30.43 23.12
N PRO A 31 14.75 -29.90 22.99
CA PRO A 31 14.14 -29.08 24.03
C PRO A 31 13.51 -29.93 25.15
N GLU A 32 13.93 -29.69 26.38
CA GLU A 32 13.34 -30.25 27.60
C GLU A 32 12.53 -29.16 28.33
N ARG A 33 11.25 -29.46 28.61
CA ARG A 33 10.33 -28.57 29.34
C ARG A 33 10.72 -28.49 30.83
N ARG A 34 10.82 -27.28 31.40
CA ARG A 34 10.39 -26.99 32.79
C ARG A 34 10.28 -25.48 33.10
N ARG A 35 9.27 -25.18 33.93
CA ARG A 35 8.92 -23.87 34.54
C ARG A 35 9.90 -23.51 35.66
N PHE A 36 10.20 -22.22 35.87
CA PHE A 36 10.04 -21.47 37.14
C PHE A 36 10.60 -20.02 37.06
N ARG A 37 10.03 -19.15 37.90
CA ARG A 37 10.23 -17.68 38.07
C ARG A 37 11.55 -17.29 38.75
N MET A 38 12.13 -16.12 38.43
CA MET A 38 12.20 -14.89 39.27
C MET A 38 13.08 -13.78 38.65
N ASP A 39 12.71 -12.54 38.98
CA ASP A 39 13.40 -11.25 38.80
C ASP A 39 14.83 -11.19 39.38
N LEU A 40 15.74 -10.44 38.72
CA LEU A 40 16.36 -9.23 39.29
C LEU A 40 17.28 -8.48 38.28
N ARG A 41 17.00 -7.18 38.16
CA ARG A 41 17.86 -5.98 38.05
C ARG A 41 19.36 -6.06 37.62
N MET A 42 19.69 -5.05 36.81
CA MET A 42 20.97 -4.34 36.60
C MET A 42 22.07 -5.03 35.76
N VAL A 43 22.52 -4.39 34.68
CA VAL A 43 23.68 -3.47 34.62
C VAL A 43 23.93 -3.10 33.14
N SER A 44 24.12 -1.80 32.91
CA SER A 44 24.62 -1.16 31.69
C SER A 44 26.07 -1.55 31.34
N VAL A 45 26.39 -1.64 30.05
CA VAL A 45 27.43 -0.84 29.35
C VAL A 45 27.79 -1.52 28.03
N ALA A 46 27.92 -0.66 27.03
CA ALA A 46 28.19 -0.89 25.63
C ALA A 46 29.30 -1.90 25.32
N THR A 47 29.11 -2.66 24.24
CA THR A 47 30.22 -3.10 23.39
C THR A 47 29.70 -3.41 21.99
N ALA A 48 30.49 -2.98 21.01
CA ALA A 48 30.21 -2.97 19.59
C ALA A 48 29.88 -4.36 19.03
N VAL A 49 28.90 -4.41 18.12
CA VAL A 49 28.59 -5.59 17.30
C VAL A 49 28.85 -5.24 15.83
N VAL A 50 29.91 -5.84 15.28
CA VAL A 50 30.12 -6.01 13.84
C VAL A 50 29.70 -7.44 13.51
N LEU A 51 28.52 -7.65 12.93
CA LEU A 51 28.08 -8.85 12.19
C LEU A 51 26.86 -8.40 11.33
N ALA A 52 26.90 -8.43 10.00
CA ALA A 52 26.73 -9.60 9.14
C ALA A 52 25.43 -10.38 9.44
N GLY A 53 24.47 -10.34 8.50
CA GLY A 53 23.36 -11.29 8.47
C GLY A 53 21.97 -10.68 8.29
N THR A 54 21.46 -10.77 7.05
CA THR A 54 20.11 -11.18 6.64
C THR A 54 18.92 -10.94 7.58
N ALA A 55 17.92 -10.18 7.12
CA ALA A 55 16.51 -10.48 7.36
C ALA A 55 15.59 -9.71 6.40
N ALA A 56 14.61 -10.44 5.88
CA ALA A 56 13.66 -10.09 4.84
C ALA A 56 12.44 -9.32 5.40
N PHE A 57 11.74 -8.50 4.58
CA PHE A 57 10.36 -8.06 4.86
C PHE A 57 9.36 -8.19 3.69
N ALA A 58 8.16 -8.70 4.02
CA ALA A 58 6.96 -8.89 3.18
C ALA A 58 5.97 -7.76 3.39
N ALA A 59 5.30 -7.37 2.31
CA ALA A 59 4.00 -6.71 2.37
C ALA A 59 2.91 -7.67 1.87
N PHE A 60 1.89 -7.86 2.71
CA PHE A 60 0.74 -8.75 2.50
C PHE A 60 -0.34 -8.09 1.64
N GLY A 61 -0.79 -8.81 0.60
CA GLY A 61 -2.23 -9.03 0.38
C GLY A 61 -2.67 -10.29 1.13
N PRO A 62 -3.97 -10.54 1.32
CA PRO A 62 -4.44 -11.62 2.18
C PRO A 62 -4.20 -12.97 1.52
N GLY A 63 -3.20 -13.72 2.02
CA GLY A 63 -2.88 -15.06 1.51
C GLY A 63 -1.44 -15.50 1.82
N GLY A 64 -1.17 -15.73 3.10
CA GLY A 64 0.02 -16.34 3.73
C GLY A 64 1.28 -16.68 2.93
N GLY A 65 2.43 -16.12 3.34
CA GLY A 65 3.76 -16.79 3.33
C GLY A 65 4.80 -16.27 2.33
N ASP A 66 5.79 -15.54 2.87
CA ASP A 66 7.19 -15.23 2.46
C ASP A 66 7.55 -14.71 1.04
N GLN A 67 7.72 -13.39 0.96
CA GLN A 67 8.96 -12.61 0.71
C GLN A 67 9.98 -13.05 -0.35
N ASP A 68 10.10 -12.26 -1.43
CA ASP A 68 11.40 -11.69 -1.84
C ASP A 68 11.24 -10.50 -2.81
N SER A 69 12.14 -9.53 -2.64
CA SER A 69 12.37 -8.27 -3.39
C SER A 69 11.62 -7.00 -2.94
N ALA A 70 12.21 -6.32 -1.95
CA ALA A 70 12.19 -4.86 -1.87
C ALA A 70 13.61 -4.37 -1.54
N VAL A 71 14.09 -3.41 -2.30
CA VAL A 71 15.41 -2.76 -2.15
C VAL A 71 15.40 -1.89 -0.89
N THR A 72 16.22 -2.20 0.11
CA THR A 72 16.49 -1.30 1.24
C THR A 72 17.62 -0.35 0.86
N MET A 73 17.25 0.86 0.41
CA MET A 73 18.11 2.04 0.51
C MET A 73 17.79 2.74 1.83
N ASN A 74 18.84 3.05 2.59
CA ASN A 74 18.74 3.92 3.76
C ASN A 74 18.89 5.36 3.24
N PRO A 75 17.81 6.17 3.12
CA PRO A 75 18.01 7.57 2.76
C PRO A 75 18.76 8.27 3.90
N PRO A 76 19.74 9.15 3.62
CA PRO A 76 20.24 10.05 4.64
C PRO A 76 19.05 10.87 5.18
N ALA A 77 19.03 11.12 6.48
CA ALA A 77 17.97 11.86 7.16
C ALA A 77 17.75 13.24 6.52
N VAL A 78 16.85 13.29 5.53
CA VAL A 78 16.25 14.52 5.02
C VAL A 78 15.37 15.00 6.17
N GLN A 79 15.59 16.24 6.61
CA GLN A 79 14.76 16.90 7.62
C GLN A 79 13.30 16.84 7.15
N SER A 80 12.55 15.86 7.66
CA SER A 80 11.15 15.68 7.31
C SER A 80 10.32 16.73 8.03
N LYS A 81 9.38 17.34 7.31
CA LYS A 81 8.21 17.96 7.92
C LYS A 81 7.63 16.97 8.96
N GLN A 82 7.10 17.51 10.06
CA GLN A 82 6.44 16.70 11.09
C GLN A 82 5.49 15.69 10.43
N SER A 83 5.65 14.41 10.77
CA SER A 83 4.84 13.34 10.21
C SER A 83 3.51 13.28 10.93
N GLU A 84 2.41 13.08 10.20
CA GLU A 84 1.08 12.96 10.78
C GLU A 84 0.59 11.52 10.72
N LEU A 85 -0.17 11.11 11.74
CA LEU A 85 -0.89 9.84 11.77
C LEU A 85 -2.34 10.11 12.15
N VAL A 86 -3.28 9.36 11.56
CA VAL A 86 -4.69 9.41 11.91
C VAL A 86 -5.12 8.05 12.44
N ALA A 87 -5.59 8.01 13.70
CA ALA A 87 -6.18 6.85 14.31
C ALA A 87 -7.70 6.96 14.28
N PHE A 88 -8.36 6.06 13.55
CA PHE A 88 -9.82 5.96 13.49
C PHE A 88 -10.32 5.01 14.58
N LEU A 89 -11.33 5.44 15.32
CA LEU A 89 -11.91 4.68 16.41
C LEU A 89 -12.89 3.61 15.90
N CYS A 90 -13.06 2.55 16.67
CA CYS A 90 -14.01 1.50 16.37
C CYS A 90 -15.45 2.03 16.25
N THR A 91 -16.20 1.47 15.31
CA THR A 91 -17.63 1.69 15.11
C THR A 91 -18.35 0.34 15.06
N ALA A 92 -19.68 0.37 14.93
CA ALA A 92 -20.47 -0.82 14.67
C ALA A 92 -20.13 -1.52 13.33
N SER A 93 -19.52 -0.81 12.37
CA SER A 93 -19.11 -1.36 11.08
C SER A 93 -17.67 -1.87 11.05
N SER A 94 -16.89 -1.65 12.11
CA SER A 94 -15.52 -2.14 12.23
C SER A 94 -15.45 -3.66 12.22
N LYS A 95 -14.51 -4.21 11.44
CA LYS A 95 -14.36 -5.67 11.26
C LYS A 95 -13.25 -6.28 12.13
N GLN A 96 -12.47 -5.45 12.80
CA GLN A 96 -11.34 -5.91 13.60
C GLN A 96 -11.83 -6.59 14.88
N GLU A 97 -11.24 -7.72 15.26
CA GLU A 97 -11.63 -8.46 16.47
C GLU A 97 -11.46 -7.65 17.76
N ARG A 98 -10.57 -6.66 17.74
CA ARG A 98 -10.35 -5.70 18.85
C ARG A 98 -11.43 -4.63 18.96
N CYS A 99 -12.29 -4.50 17.95
CA CYS A 99 -13.45 -3.64 17.99
C CYS A 99 -14.63 -4.41 18.57
N GLY A 100 -15.22 -3.87 19.64
CA GLY A 100 -16.46 -4.38 20.21
C GLY A 100 -17.67 -4.11 19.31
N ALA A 101 -18.83 -4.59 19.73
CA ALA A 101 -20.08 -4.27 19.05
C ALA A 101 -20.50 -2.82 19.37
N GLY A 102 -20.11 -1.88 18.51
CA GLY A 102 -20.59 -0.50 18.57
C GLY A 102 -19.50 0.55 18.76
N ASP A 103 -19.95 1.76 19.05
CA ASP A 103 -19.09 2.93 19.14
C ASP A 103 -18.31 2.98 20.45
N VAL A 104 -17.11 3.56 20.39
CA VAL A 104 -16.29 3.83 21.57
C VAL A 104 -17.01 4.81 22.51
N PRO A 105 -17.26 4.45 23.77
CA PRO A 105 -17.89 5.34 24.77
C PRO A 105 -17.05 6.60 25.06
N ALA A 106 -17.70 7.70 25.45
CA ALA A 106 -17.03 9.00 25.63
C ALA A 106 -15.90 8.99 26.68
N ASP A 107 -16.07 8.24 27.78
CA ASP A 107 -15.04 8.05 28.80
C ASP A 107 -13.81 7.31 28.26
N ARG A 108 -14.05 6.34 27.37
CA ARG A 108 -12.98 5.60 26.67
C ARG A 108 -12.26 6.47 25.65
N ILE A 109 -12.98 7.33 24.92
CA ILE A 109 -12.37 8.31 24.01
C ILE A 109 -11.39 9.22 24.76
N GLN A 110 -11.78 9.73 25.94
CA GLN A 110 -10.90 10.56 26.77
C GLN A 110 -9.66 9.80 27.25
N GLN A 111 -9.81 8.54 27.64
CA GLN A 111 -8.67 7.69 28.05
C GLN A 111 -7.69 7.46 26.89
N ILE A 112 -8.20 7.23 25.68
CA ILE A 112 -7.37 7.10 24.47
C ILE A 112 -6.63 8.41 24.22
N GLU A 113 -7.32 9.55 24.25
CA GLU A 113 -6.69 10.85 24.03
C GLU A 113 -5.55 11.13 25.02
N THR A 114 -5.77 10.87 26.32
CA THR A 114 -4.72 11.00 27.34
C THR A 114 -3.54 10.07 27.04
N THR A 115 -3.82 8.80 26.73
CA THR A 115 -2.78 7.82 26.38
C THR A 115 -1.95 8.27 25.19
N LEU A 116 -2.60 8.78 24.14
CA LEU A 116 -1.92 9.27 22.93
C LEU A 116 -1.04 10.49 23.23
N LYS A 117 -1.51 11.40 24.09
CA LYS A 117 -0.74 12.59 24.53
C LYS A 117 0.46 12.25 25.41
N GLU A 118 0.46 11.10 26.09
CA GLU A 118 1.57 10.63 26.91
C GLU A 118 2.66 9.90 26.11
N LEU A 119 2.40 9.59 24.83
CA LEU A 119 3.39 8.94 23.98
C LEU A 119 4.56 9.90 23.68
N PRO A 120 5.81 9.52 23.97
CA PRO A 120 6.96 10.41 23.82
C PRO A 120 7.25 10.80 22.36
N GLN A 121 6.79 9.99 21.41
CA GLN A 121 6.90 10.26 19.98
C GLN A 121 5.79 11.18 19.42
N VAL A 122 4.79 11.54 20.21
CA VAL A 122 3.65 12.37 19.79
C VAL A 122 3.82 13.79 20.33
N GLU A 123 3.81 14.77 19.44
CA GLU A 123 3.92 16.19 19.79
C GLU A 123 2.55 16.81 20.07
N SER A 124 1.54 16.48 19.26
CA SER A 124 0.19 16.99 19.44
C SER A 124 -0.87 15.97 19.03
N VAL A 125 -2.04 16.07 19.65
CA VAL A 125 -3.21 15.23 19.37
C VAL A 125 -4.43 16.12 19.17
N ARG A 126 -5.18 15.90 18.09
CA ARG A 126 -6.44 16.58 17.78
C ARG A 126 -7.54 15.55 17.61
N TYR A 127 -8.62 15.71 18.36
CA TYR A 127 -9.82 14.90 18.19
C TYR A 127 -10.74 15.47 17.11
N THR A 128 -11.26 14.60 16.25
CA THR A 128 -12.34 14.90 15.31
C THR A 128 -13.54 14.04 15.65
N SER A 129 -14.66 14.70 15.97
CA SER A 129 -15.90 14.00 16.24
C SER A 129 -16.49 13.38 14.98
N ARG A 130 -17.27 12.31 15.13
CA ARG A 130 -18.05 11.71 14.04
C ARG A 130 -18.90 12.74 13.28
N ALA A 131 -19.59 13.62 14.00
CA ALA A 131 -20.48 14.61 13.38
C ALA A 131 -19.68 15.57 12.49
N SER A 132 -18.53 16.03 12.96
CA SER A 132 -17.62 16.88 12.19
C SER A 132 -17.02 16.14 11.00
N ALA A 133 -16.61 14.88 11.19
CA ALA A 133 -16.08 14.04 10.10
C ALA A 133 -17.14 13.80 9.00
N TYR A 134 -18.39 13.53 9.37
CA TYR A 134 -19.49 13.35 8.41
C TYR A 134 -19.85 14.64 7.67
N GLU A 135 -19.76 15.81 8.32
CA GLU A 135 -19.94 17.09 7.65
C GLU A 135 -18.87 17.33 6.59
N SER A 136 -17.60 17.09 6.92
CA SER A 136 -16.50 17.16 5.96
C SER A 136 -16.68 16.18 4.81
N LEU A 137 -17.04 14.91 5.10
CA LEU A 137 -17.33 13.90 4.07
C LEU A 137 -18.44 14.36 3.14
N SER A 138 -19.52 14.89 3.69
CA SER A 138 -20.66 15.37 2.90
C SER A 138 -20.27 16.52 1.96
N ARG A 139 -19.31 17.36 2.38
CA ARG A 139 -18.78 18.47 1.59
C ARG A 139 -17.83 17.99 0.50
N ASP A 140 -16.89 17.12 0.86
CA ASP A 140 -15.85 16.60 -0.05
C ASP A 140 -16.46 15.72 -1.14
N PHE A 141 -17.47 14.93 -0.79
CA PHE A 141 -18.20 14.05 -1.71
C PHE A 141 -19.53 14.66 -2.19
N ALA A 142 -19.72 15.98 -2.12
CA ALA A 142 -20.96 16.64 -2.53
C ALA A 142 -21.43 16.28 -3.96
N GLN A 143 -20.47 15.96 -4.84
CA GLN A 143 -20.72 15.55 -6.23
C GLN A 143 -20.82 14.04 -6.43
N ASN A 144 -20.49 13.22 -5.43
CA ASN A 144 -20.60 11.76 -5.50
C ASN A 144 -21.83 11.26 -4.74
N GLN A 145 -22.97 11.26 -5.42
CA GLN A 145 -24.25 10.82 -4.86
C GLN A 145 -24.28 9.33 -4.48
N ALA A 146 -23.39 8.50 -5.04
CA ALA A 146 -23.31 7.09 -4.66
C ALA A 146 -22.73 6.95 -3.25
N VAL A 147 -21.61 7.63 -2.98
CA VAL A 147 -20.99 7.69 -1.64
C VAL A 147 -21.95 8.27 -0.61
N LEU A 148 -22.61 9.39 -0.91
CA LEU A 148 -23.55 10.02 0.03
C LEU A 148 -24.79 9.17 0.35
N LYS A 149 -25.14 8.20 -0.51
CA LYS A 149 -26.23 7.24 -0.25
C LYS A 149 -25.74 5.99 0.49
N ALA A 150 -24.49 5.59 0.26
CA ALA A 150 -23.90 4.40 0.86
C ALA A 150 -23.41 4.65 2.29
N VAL A 151 -22.82 5.82 2.55
CA VAL A 151 -22.27 6.17 3.86
C VAL A 151 -23.34 6.83 4.73
N LYS A 152 -23.62 6.22 5.89
CA LYS A 152 -24.38 6.83 6.96
C LYS A 152 -23.44 7.46 7.97
N ILE A 153 -23.94 8.43 8.74
CA ILE A 153 -23.17 9.03 9.84
C ILE A 153 -22.65 7.99 10.84
N THR A 154 -23.38 6.89 11.06
CA THR A 154 -22.97 5.79 11.96
C THR A 154 -21.77 5.00 11.43
N ASP A 155 -21.52 5.04 10.12
CA ASP A 155 -20.40 4.34 9.49
C ASP A 155 -19.11 5.16 9.61
N VAL A 156 -19.22 6.46 9.93
CA VAL A 156 -18.07 7.36 10.06
C VAL A 156 -17.47 7.27 11.47
N PRO A 157 -16.23 6.79 11.61
CA PRO A 157 -15.52 6.79 12.88
C PRO A 157 -15.18 8.22 13.33
N ALA A 158 -15.17 8.42 14.65
CA ALA A 158 -14.42 9.53 15.22
C ALA A 158 -12.91 9.21 15.13
N SER A 159 -12.05 10.23 15.17
CA SER A 159 -10.62 10.02 14.96
C SER A 159 -9.74 10.95 15.81
N PHE A 160 -8.49 10.52 15.96
CA PHE A 160 -7.40 11.34 16.49
C PHE A 160 -6.35 11.56 15.41
N THR A 161 -6.08 12.80 15.08
CA THR A 161 -4.90 13.20 14.30
C THR A 161 -3.76 13.46 15.27
N MET A 162 -2.63 12.81 15.05
CA MET A 162 -1.42 12.93 15.85
C MET A 162 -0.30 13.51 14.99
N THR A 163 0.33 14.58 15.46
CA THR A 163 1.57 15.07 14.88
C THR A 163 2.73 14.43 15.64
N LEU A 164 3.63 13.75 14.93
CA LEU A 164 4.79 13.10 15.52
C LEU A 164 5.93 14.10 15.71
N SER A 165 6.66 13.95 16.81
CA SER A 165 7.87 14.73 17.08
C SER A 165 8.93 14.48 16.01
N GLN A 166 9.77 15.48 15.76
CA GLN A 166 10.85 15.37 14.79
C GLN A 166 11.78 14.17 15.11
N GLY A 167 12.02 13.33 14.09
CA GLY A 167 12.86 12.13 14.23
C GLY A 167 12.16 10.91 14.86
N ALA A 168 10.86 10.99 15.13
CA ALA A 168 10.09 9.81 15.53
C ALA A 168 10.07 8.75 14.42
N ASP A 169 10.20 7.48 14.82
CA ASP A 169 10.01 6.35 13.91
C ASP A 169 8.52 6.13 13.66
N VAL A 170 8.06 6.48 12.45
CA VAL A 170 6.67 6.35 12.02
C VAL A 170 6.22 4.89 12.04
N SER A 171 7.07 3.95 11.62
CA SER A 171 6.73 2.53 11.53
C SER A 171 6.58 1.90 12.91
N GLU A 172 7.48 2.22 13.82
CA GLU A 172 7.39 1.78 15.21
C GLU A 172 6.12 2.36 15.88
N THR A 173 5.85 3.64 15.66
CA THR A 173 4.67 4.32 16.21
C THR A 173 3.38 3.72 15.68
N LEU A 174 3.28 3.48 14.38
CA LEU A 174 2.16 2.79 13.75
C LEU A 174 1.96 1.39 14.35
N GLY A 175 3.03 0.61 14.51
CA GLY A 175 2.95 -0.72 15.10
C GLY A 175 2.38 -0.70 16.53
N ARG A 176 2.81 0.26 17.35
CA ARG A 176 2.28 0.46 18.70
C ARG A 176 0.80 0.84 18.68
N LEU A 177 0.41 1.82 17.87
CA LEU A 177 -0.97 2.32 17.81
C LEU A 177 -1.95 1.26 17.28
N ARG A 178 -1.51 0.38 16.37
CA ARG A 178 -2.30 -0.76 15.88
C ARG A 178 -2.60 -1.82 16.95
N SER A 179 -1.95 -1.77 18.11
CA SER A 179 -2.21 -2.69 19.22
C SER A 179 -3.19 -2.14 20.26
N VAL A 180 -3.58 -0.86 20.15
CA VAL A 180 -4.49 -0.21 21.10
C VAL A 180 -5.92 -0.69 20.85
N THR A 181 -6.60 -1.11 21.92
CA THR A 181 -8.03 -1.46 21.91
C THR A 181 -8.86 -0.24 21.49
N ASP A 182 -10.03 -0.43 20.89
CA ASP A 182 -10.94 0.64 20.48
C ASP A 182 -10.44 1.54 19.33
N ILE A 183 -9.24 1.28 18.79
CA ILE A 183 -8.75 1.81 17.51
C ILE A 183 -9.03 0.77 16.44
N ASP A 184 -9.67 1.16 15.34
CA ASP A 184 -9.95 0.27 14.21
C ASP A 184 -8.75 0.21 13.26
N GLN A 185 -8.28 1.39 12.84
CA GLN A 185 -7.18 1.53 11.90
C GLN A 185 -6.36 2.78 12.16
N VAL A 186 -5.09 2.73 11.75
CA VAL A 186 -4.16 3.84 11.84
C VAL A 186 -3.48 4.00 10.50
N VAL A 187 -3.59 5.19 9.92
CA VAL A 187 -3.07 5.53 8.61
C VAL A 187 -2.13 6.72 8.71
N ASN A 188 -1.17 6.79 7.80
CA ASN A 188 -0.48 8.02 7.51
C ASN A 188 -1.20 8.67 6.31
N PRO A 189 -1.79 9.86 6.45
CA PRO A 189 -2.52 10.51 5.36
C PRO A 189 -1.62 10.85 4.16
N THR A 190 -0.29 10.91 4.35
CA THR A 190 0.67 11.13 3.25
C THR A 190 1.05 9.86 2.49
N ASP A 191 0.67 8.68 2.98
CA ASP A 191 0.82 7.41 2.26
C ASP A 191 -0.31 7.18 1.25
N GLY A 192 -1.44 7.90 1.40
CA GLY A 192 -2.55 7.85 0.46
C GLY A 192 -2.24 8.63 -0.82
N PRO A 193 -2.80 8.23 -1.98
CA PRO A 193 -2.74 9.08 -3.17
C PRO A 193 -3.45 10.41 -2.86
N PRO A 194 -3.01 11.54 -3.45
CA PRO A 194 -3.82 12.76 -3.42
C PRO A 194 -5.19 12.42 -4.01
N TRP A 195 -6.21 12.41 -3.15
CA TRP A 195 -7.55 11.99 -3.57
C TRP A 195 -8.34 13.13 -4.19
N GLU A 196 -7.89 14.38 -4.01
CA GLU A 196 -8.44 15.51 -4.73
C GLU A 196 -8.11 15.33 -6.22
N GLN A 197 -9.13 14.98 -7.00
CA GLN A 197 -8.95 14.74 -8.43
C GLN A 197 -8.51 16.04 -9.12
N THR A 198 -7.32 16.00 -9.69
CA THR A 198 -6.82 17.11 -10.51
C THR A 198 -7.78 17.35 -11.68
N ALA A 199 -7.76 18.56 -12.25
CA ALA A 199 -8.55 18.87 -13.44
C ALA A 199 -8.25 17.88 -14.59
N GLU A 200 -7.01 17.40 -14.67
CA GLU A 200 -6.57 16.39 -15.62
C GLU A 200 -7.19 15.00 -15.34
N GLN A 201 -7.22 14.55 -14.08
CA GLN A 201 -7.87 13.28 -13.72
C GLN A 201 -9.39 13.31 -14.00
N ARG A 202 -10.03 14.47 -13.82
CA ARG A 202 -11.44 14.68 -14.19
C ARG A 202 -11.65 14.70 -15.70
N GLU A 203 -10.70 15.22 -16.46
CA GLU A 203 -10.76 15.19 -17.92
C GLU A 203 -10.60 13.76 -18.47
N TRP A 204 -9.79 12.94 -17.79
CA TRP A 204 -9.41 11.60 -18.19
C TRP A 204 -9.80 10.56 -17.15
N PRO A 205 -11.11 10.30 -16.99
CA PRO A 205 -11.62 9.49 -15.90
C PRO A 205 -11.20 8.02 -15.96
N LEU A 206 -10.74 7.52 -17.12
CA LEU A 206 -10.30 6.13 -17.28
C LEU A 206 -8.81 6.04 -17.59
N LYS A 207 -8.13 5.08 -16.95
CA LYS A 207 -6.74 4.72 -17.24
C LYS A 207 -6.60 3.21 -17.44
N VAL A 208 -5.93 2.81 -18.52
CA VAL A 208 -5.66 1.41 -18.87
C VAL A 208 -4.15 1.22 -18.89
N PHE A 209 -3.62 0.55 -17.88
CA PHE A 209 -2.20 0.28 -17.78
C PHE A 209 -1.84 -0.93 -18.63
N LEU A 210 -0.70 -0.82 -19.32
CA LEU A 210 -0.18 -1.87 -20.16
C LEU A 210 0.71 -2.81 -19.34
N CYS A 211 0.73 -4.06 -19.77
CA CYS A 211 1.69 -5.02 -19.26
C CYS A 211 3.12 -4.52 -19.46
N LYS A 212 3.90 -4.56 -18.39
CA LYS A 212 5.33 -4.29 -18.41
C LYS A 212 6.09 -5.61 -18.43
N LYS A 213 7.27 -5.60 -19.02
CA LYS A 213 8.22 -6.71 -18.93
C LYS A 213 8.56 -6.98 -17.46
N ASP A 214 8.78 -8.25 -17.14
CA ASP A 214 9.25 -8.71 -15.82
C ASP A 214 8.22 -8.47 -14.68
N THR A 215 6.96 -8.19 -15.05
CA THR A 215 5.89 -7.97 -14.08
C THR A 215 5.48 -9.27 -13.38
N MET A 216 5.05 -9.17 -12.12
CA MET A 216 4.51 -10.30 -11.36
C MET A 216 3.01 -10.53 -11.60
N MET A 217 2.39 -9.72 -12.48
CA MET A 217 0.95 -9.75 -12.73
C MET A 217 0.51 -10.97 -13.55
N PRO A 218 -0.39 -11.82 -13.05
CA PRO A 218 -0.91 -12.97 -13.80
C PRO A 218 -1.60 -12.61 -15.11
N ALA A 219 -2.28 -11.45 -15.17
CA ALA A 219 -2.91 -10.92 -16.39
C ALA A 219 -1.89 -10.73 -17.53
N CYS A 220 -0.62 -10.51 -17.19
CA CYS A 220 0.47 -10.36 -18.14
C CYS A 220 1.25 -11.68 -18.39
N GLY A 221 0.68 -12.81 -17.98
CA GLY A 221 1.25 -14.14 -18.20
C GLY A 221 2.29 -14.58 -17.16
N ALA A 222 2.42 -13.85 -16.04
CA ALA A 222 3.22 -14.29 -14.91
C ALA A 222 2.61 -15.55 -14.26
N LYS A 223 3.45 -16.43 -13.72
CA LYS A 223 3.00 -17.63 -13.00
C LYS A 223 3.59 -17.67 -11.60
N ARG A 224 2.79 -18.13 -10.64
CA ARG A 224 3.22 -18.31 -9.24
C ARG A 224 3.11 -19.78 -8.82
N SER A 225 4.00 -20.20 -7.93
CA SER A 225 3.97 -21.48 -7.24
C SER A 225 4.35 -21.24 -5.78
N LYS A 226 3.50 -21.67 -4.83
CA LYS A 226 3.72 -21.45 -3.39
C LYS A 226 4.17 -20.00 -3.08
N ASN A 227 3.44 -19.04 -3.64
CA ASN A 227 3.70 -17.60 -3.57
C ASN A 227 4.98 -17.07 -4.21
N GLN A 228 5.86 -17.90 -4.74
CA GLN A 228 7.01 -17.47 -5.52
C GLN A 228 6.62 -17.27 -6.98
N VAL A 229 7.12 -16.21 -7.63
CA VAL A 229 7.01 -16.05 -9.09
C VAL A 229 7.97 -17.03 -9.75
N VAL A 230 7.41 -17.99 -10.48
CA VAL A 230 8.18 -19.01 -11.24
C VAL A 230 8.34 -18.65 -12.70
N LYS A 231 7.58 -17.66 -13.17
CA LYS A 231 7.69 -17.09 -14.50
C LYS A 231 7.19 -15.66 -14.45
N GLU A 232 8.02 -14.74 -14.91
CA GLU A 232 7.65 -13.34 -15.02
C GLU A 232 6.71 -13.09 -16.21
N GLY A 233 5.92 -12.04 -16.09
CA GLY A 233 5.01 -11.57 -17.13
C GLY A 233 5.75 -10.92 -18.29
N LYS A 234 5.04 -10.78 -19.41
CA LYS A 234 5.56 -10.16 -20.62
C LYS A 234 5.01 -8.76 -20.77
N GLY A 235 5.83 -7.86 -21.32
CA GLY A 235 5.38 -6.53 -21.71
C GLY A 235 4.42 -6.58 -22.90
N ALA A 236 3.53 -5.59 -22.99
CA ALA A 236 2.64 -5.40 -24.11
C ALA A 236 3.43 -5.18 -25.41
N THR A 237 3.14 -5.99 -26.41
CA THR A 237 3.78 -5.93 -27.73
C THR A 237 3.23 -4.75 -28.55
N PRO A 238 3.97 -4.26 -29.56
CA PRO A 238 3.46 -3.22 -30.46
C PRO A 238 2.15 -3.60 -31.15
N ALA A 239 1.95 -4.88 -31.47
CA ALA A 239 0.72 -5.38 -32.08
C ALA A 239 -0.47 -5.30 -31.10
N GLU A 240 -0.27 -5.65 -29.83
CA GLU A 240 -1.29 -5.55 -28.78
C GLU A 240 -1.66 -4.09 -28.51
N LYS A 241 -0.67 -3.18 -28.44
CA LYS A 241 -0.91 -1.74 -28.31
C LYS A 241 -1.76 -1.20 -29.48
N LYS A 242 -1.42 -1.56 -30.71
CA LYS A 242 -2.18 -1.17 -31.89
C LYS A 242 -3.61 -1.74 -31.88
N ALA A 243 -3.77 -3.00 -31.46
CA ALA A 243 -5.08 -3.61 -31.34
C ALA A 243 -5.97 -2.89 -30.31
N LEU A 244 -5.39 -2.42 -29.19
CA LEU A 244 -6.08 -1.60 -28.20
C LEU A 244 -6.51 -0.24 -28.77
N GLU A 245 -5.63 0.44 -29.49
CA GLU A 245 -5.97 1.71 -30.17
C GLU A 245 -7.13 1.53 -31.14
N GLU A 246 -7.07 0.50 -31.99
CA GLU A 246 -8.15 0.19 -32.93
C GLU A 246 -9.46 -0.16 -32.22
N LEU A 247 -9.38 -0.90 -31.10
CA LEU A 247 -10.55 -1.24 -30.29
C LEU A 247 -11.18 0.02 -29.69
N MET A 248 -10.40 0.86 -29.00
CA MET A 248 -10.88 2.10 -28.39
C MET A 248 -11.45 3.05 -29.43
N GLY A 249 -10.82 3.16 -30.61
CA GLY A 249 -11.33 3.98 -31.73
C GLY A 249 -12.65 3.48 -32.33
N LYS A 250 -13.00 2.20 -32.13
CA LYS A 250 -14.27 1.60 -32.57
C LYS A 250 -15.35 1.60 -31.47
N MET A 251 -15.02 1.98 -30.24
CA MET A 251 -15.97 2.00 -29.13
C MET A 251 -16.82 3.27 -29.18
N PRO A 252 -18.15 3.17 -29.40
CA PRO A 252 -19.01 4.35 -29.48
C PRO A 252 -19.05 5.16 -28.18
N GLU A 253 -18.74 4.55 -27.03
CA GLU A 253 -18.67 5.16 -25.71
C GLU A 253 -17.45 6.07 -25.53
N VAL A 254 -16.37 5.81 -26.27
CA VAL A 254 -15.10 6.54 -26.13
C VAL A 254 -15.16 7.83 -26.95
N ALA A 255 -14.95 8.96 -26.29
CA ALA A 255 -14.86 10.27 -26.94
C ALA A 255 -13.44 10.56 -27.43
N LYS A 256 -12.44 10.23 -26.60
CA LYS A 256 -11.02 10.46 -26.88
C LYS A 256 -10.18 9.44 -26.11
N TYR A 257 -9.04 9.04 -26.66
CA TYR A 257 -8.02 8.30 -25.94
C TYR A 257 -6.63 8.85 -26.29
N GLU A 258 -5.69 8.73 -25.36
CA GLU A 258 -4.29 9.11 -25.54
C GLU A 258 -3.38 8.05 -24.96
N TYR A 259 -2.32 7.72 -25.70
CA TYR A 259 -1.22 6.92 -25.19
C TYR A 259 -0.29 7.79 -24.34
N ILE A 260 0.10 7.26 -23.18
CA ILE A 260 1.07 7.84 -22.27
C ILE A 260 2.19 6.83 -22.11
N ASP A 261 3.41 7.23 -22.44
CA ASP A 261 4.59 6.39 -22.22
C ASP A 261 5.04 6.41 -20.75
N GLU A 262 6.12 5.70 -20.45
CA GLU A 262 6.67 5.56 -19.10
C GLU A 262 7.18 6.92 -18.57
N GLN A 263 7.76 7.74 -19.44
CA GLN A 263 8.29 9.06 -19.08
C GLN A 263 7.17 10.03 -18.70
N ALA A 264 6.13 10.13 -19.54
CA ALA A 264 4.97 10.96 -19.22
C ALA A 264 4.21 10.43 -17.99
N SER A 265 4.14 9.10 -17.80
CA SER A 265 3.59 8.51 -16.56
C SER A 265 4.40 8.90 -15.32
N TYR A 266 5.72 9.03 -15.45
CA TYR A 266 6.58 9.50 -14.37
C TYR A 266 6.42 10.99 -14.07
N GLU A 267 6.21 11.83 -15.07
CA GLU A 267 5.90 13.23 -14.85
C GLU A 267 4.58 13.42 -14.08
N ASP A 268 3.55 12.66 -14.44
CA ASP A 268 2.28 12.64 -13.70
C ASP A 268 2.48 12.19 -12.26
N PHE A 269 3.26 11.12 -12.05
CA PHE A 269 3.62 10.62 -10.74
C PHE A 269 4.36 11.67 -9.90
N ARG A 270 5.34 12.37 -10.48
CA ARG A 270 6.10 13.42 -9.80
C ARG A 270 5.21 14.57 -9.34
N LYS A 271 4.23 14.97 -10.16
CA LYS A 271 3.26 16.00 -9.78
C LYS A 271 2.35 15.53 -8.65
N ALA A 272 1.83 14.30 -8.74
CA ALA A 272 0.95 13.75 -7.71
C ALA A 272 1.65 13.58 -6.35
N PHE A 273 2.94 13.21 -6.36
CA PHE A 273 3.69 12.94 -5.14
C PHE A 273 4.77 14.01 -4.87
N GLU A 274 4.55 15.25 -5.30
CA GLU A 274 5.54 16.34 -5.19
C GLU A 274 6.02 16.60 -3.75
N THR A 275 5.21 16.24 -2.77
CA THR A 275 5.50 16.40 -1.34
C THR A 275 6.16 15.16 -0.70
N ASN A 276 6.20 14.02 -1.39
CA ASN A 276 6.74 12.76 -0.88
C ASN A 276 8.11 12.45 -1.50
N GLN A 277 9.14 13.13 -1.00
CA GLN A 277 10.50 13.04 -1.56
C GLN A 277 11.05 11.60 -1.54
N ALA A 278 10.78 10.83 -0.48
CA ALA A 278 11.25 9.45 -0.38
C ALA A 278 10.69 8.58 -1.51
N LEU A 279 9.41 8.76 -1.84
CA LEU A 279 8.75 8.03 -2.93
C LEU A 279 9.25 8.50 -4.31
N LEU A 280 9.52 9.81 -4.48
CA LEU A 280 10.13 10.35 -5.71
C LEU A 280 11.55 9.83 -5.94
N ASP A 281 12.36 9.71 -4.90
CA ASP A 281 13.74 9.22 -5.00
C ASP A 281 13.80 7.71 -5.29
N ALA A 282 12.80 6.95 -4.81
CA ALA A 282 12.73 5.50 -4.96
C ALA A 282 12.13 5.04 -6.30
N THR A 283 11.52 5.94 -7.08
CA THR A 283 10.77 5.59 -8.29
C THR A 283 11.46 6.16 -9.51
N ARG A 284 11.73 5.32 -10.51
CA ARG A 284 12.30 5.75 -11.80
C ARG A 284 11.25 5.64 -12.90
N PRO A 285 11.42 6.33 -14.05
CA PRO A 285 10.49 6.24 -15.16
C PRO A 285 10.21 4.81 -15.59
N GLU A 286 11.25 3.99 -15.70
CA GLU A 286 11.12 2.59 -16.08
C GLU A 286 10.29 1.77 -15.10
N ASP A 287 10.15 2.18 -13.83
CA ASP A 287 9.36 1.47 -12.82
C ASP A 287 7.85 1.64 -13.06
N LEU A 288 7.43 2.64 -13.84
CA LEU A 288 6.04 2.94 -14.12
C LEU A 288 5.59 2.35 -15.46
N PRO A 289 4.40 1.71 -15.52
CA PRO A 289 3.88 1.17 -16.76
C PRO A 289 3.34 2.30 -17.67
N ALA A 290 3.61 2.18 -18.96
CA ALA A 290 2.87 2.93 -19.99
C ALA A 290 1.36 2.64 -19.90
N ALA A 291 0.54 3.59 -20.35
CA ALA A 291 -0.90 3.50 -20.23
C ALA A 291 -1.64 4.16 -21.40
N PHE A 292 -2.92 3.86 -21.53
CA PHE A 292 -3.86 4.72 -22.22
C PHE A 292 -4.71 5.47 -21.19
N ARG A 293 -4.99 6.74 -21.46
CA ARG A 293 -6.03 7.50 -20.77
C ARG A 293 -7.21 7.72 -21.70
N LEU A 294 -8.43 7.60 -21.19
CA LEU A 294 -9.63 7.70 -22.00
C LEU A 294 -10.62 8.69 -21.38
N LYS A 295 -11.29 9.41 -22.27
CA LYS A 295 -12.45 10.25 -21.99
C LYS A 295 -13.68 9.61 -22.62
N LEU A 296 -14.73 9.50 -21.84
CA LEU A 296 -16.01 8.95 -22.30
C LEU A 296 -16.93 10.03 -22.82
N LYS A 297 -17.86 9.64 -23.70
CA LYS A 297 -19.01 10.48 -24.05
C LYS A 297 -19.97 10.56 -22.86
N PRO A 298 -20.66 11.69 -22.66
CA PRO A 298 -21.66 11.82 -21.59
C PRO A 298 -22.67 10.67 -21.57
N GLY A 299 -22.97 10.14 -20.39
CA GLY A 299 -23.93 9.04 -20.19
C GLY A 299 -23.44 7.65 -20.59
N SER A 300 -22.15 7.50 -20.94
CA SER A 300 -21.57 6.18 -21.22
C SER A 300 -21.17 5.44 -19.94
N SER A 301 -21.39 4.12 -19.88
CA SER A 301 -20.95 3.31 -18.74
C SER A 301 -19.44 3.10 -18.77
N ALA A 302 -18.74 3.65 -17.76
CA ALA A 302 -17.32 3.41 -17.55
C ALA A 302 -16.98 1.94 -17.35
N GLN A 303 -17.80 1.22 -16.59
CA GLN A 303 -17.55 -0.19 -16.31
C GLN A 303 -17.65 -1.07 -17.56
N ALA A 304 -18.63 -0.81 -18.44
CA ALA A 304 -18.75 -1.55 -19.69
C ALA A 304 -17.49 -1.39 -20.56
N VAL A 305 -16.96 -0.16 -20.65
CA VAL A 305 -15.72 0.14 -21.37
C VAL A 305 -14.53 -0.56 -20.74
N LEU A 306 -14.33 -0.41 -19.42
CA LEU A 306 -13.18 -0.99 -18.73
C LEU A 306 -13.21 -2.52 -18.72
N SER A 307 -14.36 -3.16 -18.58
CA SER A 307 -14.48 -4.63 -18.59
C SER A 307 -14.01 -5.18 -19.94
N LYS A 308 -14.43 -4.56 -21.04
CA LYS A 308 -14.00 -4.95 -22.39
C LYS A 308 -12.50 -4.78 -22.61
N LEU A 309 -11.93 -3.68 -22.10
CA LEU A 309 -10.50 -3.39 -22.22
C LEU A 309 -9.63 -4.29 -21.33
N ARG A 310 -10.09 -4.62 -20.12
CA ARG A 310 -9.40 -5.50 -19.18
C ARG A 310 -9.14 -6.90 -19.73
N GLU A 311 -10.02 -7.39 -20.59
CA GLU A 311 -9.90 -8.71 -21.22
C GLU A 311 -8.91 -8.76 -22.40
N GLN A 312 -8.36 -7.61 -22.81
CA GLN A 312 -7.48 -7.55 -23.98
C GLN A 312 -6.04 -7.97 -23.65
N PRO A 313 -5.36 -8.68 -24.57
CA PRO A 313 -3.94 -8.96 -24.44
C PRO A 313 -3.11 -7.68 -24.28
N GLY A 314 -2.08 -7.74 -23.43
CA GLY A 314 -1.22 -6.60 -23.14
C GLY A 314 -1.80 -5.60 -22.14
N VAL A 315 -3.00 -5.81 -21.60
CA VAL A 315 -3.57 -4.99 -20.52
C VAL A 315 -3.23 -5.59 -19.16
N ALA A 316 -2.61 -4.78 -18.30
CA ALA A 316 -2.28 -5.14 -16.93
C ALA A 316 -3.44 -4.87 -15.98
N ALA A 317 -3.99 -3.65 -16.05
CA ALA A 317 -5.01 -3.17 -15.13
C ALA A 317 -5.80 -2.02 -15.76
N THR A 318 -7.01 -1.82 -15.26
CA THR A 318 -7.93 -0.78 -15.70
C THR A 318 -8.48 -0.05 -14.49
N TYR A 319 -8.48 1.27 -14.51
CA TYR A 319 -8.91 2.13 -13.42
C TYR A 319 -9.94 3.13 -13.91
N HIS A 320 -10.98 3.33 -13.11
CA HIS A 320 -11.87 4.47 -13.19
C HIS A 320 -11.46 5.40 -12.05
N LEU A 321 -10.84 6.54 -12.37
CA LEU A 321 -10.27 7.45 -11.38
C LEU A 321 -11.33 8.01 -10.42
N PRO A 322 -12.55 8.35 -10.86
CA PRO A 322 -13.65 8.61 -9.93
C PRO A 322 -13.96 7.50 -8.91
N CYS A 323 -13.50 6.26 -9.12
CA CYS A 323 -13.63 5.18 -8.13
C CYS A 323 -12.49 5.09 -7.12
N SER A 324 -11.43 5.91 -7.25
CA SER A 324 -10.41 6.00 -6.21
C SER A 324 -10.93 6.64 -4.93
N ASP A 325 -12.15 7.18 -4.94
CA ASP A 325 -12.91 7.64 -3.79
C ASP A 325 -12.97 6.60 -2.66
N SER A 326 -12.87 5.30 -2.96
CA SER A 326 -12.77 4.23 -1.95
C SER A 326 -11.51 4.36 -1.08
N ALA A 327 -10.36 4.67 -1.70
CA ALA A 327 -9.13 4.94 -0.98
C ALA A 327 -9.26 6.25 -0.19
N ALA A 328 -9.86 7.29 -0.77
CA ALA A 328 -10.10 8.56 -0.09
C ALA A 328 -10.95 8.38 1.18
N LEU A 329 -12.03 7.59 1.09
CA LEU A 329 -12.89 7.22 2.21
C LEU A 329 -12.10 6.47 3.29
N SER A 330 -11.23 5.53 2.92
CA SER A 330 -10.43 4.77 3.89
C SER A 330 -9.37 5.64 4.56
N PHE A 331 -8.58 6.41 3.80
CA PHE A 331 -7.44 7.17 4.34
C PHE A 331 -7.86 8.47 5.05
N THR A 332 -8.96 9.11 4.63
CA THR A 332 -9.40 10.40 5.19
C THR A 332 -10.49 10.22 6.24
N TYR A 333 -11.38 9.25 6.02
CA TYR A 333 -12.59 9.09 6.84
C TYR A 333 -12.64 7.77 7.60
N GLY A 334 -11.69 6.85 7.37
CA GLY A 334 -11.66 5.56 8.04
C GLY A 334 -12.79 4.62 7.61
N ILE A 335 -13.33 4.79 6.41
CA ILE A 335 -14.49 4.04 5.90
C ILE A 335 -14.05 3.08 4.80
N GLU A 336 -14.36 1.80 4.98
CA GLU A 336 -14.23 0.78 3.93
C GLU A 336 -15.58 0.53 3.27
N LEU A 337 -15.75 0.98 2.02
CA LEU A 337 -16.88 0.59 1.19
C LEU A 337 -16.45 -0.39 0.09
N PRO A 338 -17.30 -1.35 -0.30
CA PRO A 338 -17.05 -2.14 -1.49
C PRO A 338 -17.06 -1.24 -2.73
N GLU A 339 -16.21 -1.56 -3.71
CA GLU A 339 -16.06 -0.75 -4.94
C GLU A 339 -17.40 -0.56 -5.67
N SER A 340 -18.31 -1.54 -5.60
CA SER A 340 -19.65 -1.47 -6.19
C SER A 340 -20.55 -0.38 -5.60
N GLU A 341 -20.29 0.06 -4.36
CA GLU A 341 -21.07 1.13 -3.70
C GLU A 341 -20.47 2.51 -3.92
N VAL A 342 -19.14 2.59 -4.05
CA VAL A 342 -18.43 3.82 -4.43
C VAL A 342 -18.60 4.11 -5.92
N CYS A 343 -18.67 3.05 -6.72
CA CYS A 343 -18.74 3.08 -8.17
C CYS A 343 -19.74 2.07 -8.74
N PRO A 344 -21.05 2.40 -8.66
CA PRO A 344 -22.07 1.55 -9.25
C PRO A 344 -21.92 1.47 -10.78
N ALA A 345 -22.18 0.29 -11.32
CA ALA A 345 -22.05 -0.07 -12.74
C ALA A 345 -22.79 0.85 -13.73
N ASN A 346 -23.81 1.54 -13.23
CA ASN A 346 -24.84 2.26 -13.97
C ASN A 346 -24.93 3.74 -13.51
N GLY A 347 -23.79 4.37 -13.23
CA GLY A 347 -23.72 5.82 -12.95
C GLY A 347 -23.94 6.65 -14.20
#